data_AF-A0A2V9WDL4-F1
#
_entry.id   AF-A0A2V9WDL4-F1
#
_cell.length_a   1.000
_cell.length_b   1.000
_cell.length_c   1.000
_cell.angle_alpha   90.00
_cell.angle_beta   90.00
_cell.angle_gamma   90.00
#
_symmetry.space_group_name_H-M   'P 1'
#
loop_
_entity.id
_entity.type
_entity.pdbx_description
1 polymer ?
#
loop_
_entity_poly.entity_id
_entity_poly.type
_entity_poly.pdbx_seq_one_letter_code
_entity_poly.pdbx_strand_id
1 'polypeptide(L)'
;WARDTKGPPDILYQTIVSRAVRCLDPFVQSRGRWIVRRLSPHCSRIELATLRAPGKELRLLRAMGWETANIHLGTRNARKPILAHMKKQKARWLHQATEEMLKGVREDWKTWRKDGYA
;
A
#
# COMPACT_ATOMS: atom_id res chain seq x y z
N TRP A 1 -1.34 -0.62 18.97
CA TRP A 1 -0.06 -1.27 19.29
C TRP A 1 0.55 -0.62 20.53
N ALA A 2 0.69 0.71 20.54
CA ALA A 2 1.04 1.47 21.75
C ALA A 2 -0.15 1.64 22.72
N ARG A 3 -1.38 1.69 22.20
CA ARG A 3 -2.60 1.58 23.00
C ARG A 3 -3.21 0.19 22.86
N ASP A 4 -3.76 -0.29 23.96
CA ASP A 4 -4.54 -1.53 24.06
C ASP A 4 -5.94 -1.30 23.47
N THR A 5 -5.99 -1.04 22.16
CA THR A 5 -7.26 -0.86 21.45
C THR A 5 -7.80 -2.21 20.99
N LYS A 6 -9.09 -2.44 21.29
CA LYS A 6 -9.93 -3.53 20.80
C LYS A 6 -10.26 -3.36 19.30
N GLY A 7 -9.25 -3.14 18.47
CA GLY A 7 -9.39 -3.17 17.02
C GLY A 7 -9.75 -4.59 16.56
N PRO A 8 -10.33 -4.76 15.36
CA PRO A 8 -10.68 -6.08 14.85
C PRO A 8 -9.45 -7.01 14.90
N PRO A 9 -9.62 -8.25 15.39
CA PRO A 9 -8.51 -9.19 15.65
C PRO A 9 -7.78 -9.62 14.36
N ASP A 10 -8.43 -9.44 13.21
CA ASP A 10 -7.98 -10.02 11.96
C ASP A 10 -7.08 -9.05 11.18
N ILE A 11 -5.79 -9.14 11.45
CA ILE A 11 -4.76 -8.64 10.55
C ILE A 11 -4.78 -9.54 9.31
N LEU A 12 -5.47 -9.13 8.25
CA LEU A 12 -5.57 -9.87 6.97
C LEU A 12 -4.24 -9.97 6.20
N TYR A 13 -3.16 -9.41 6.75
CA TYR A 13 -1.85 -9.34 6.11
C TYR A 13 -1.35 -10.71 5.63
N GLN A 14 -1.42 -11.73 6.50
CA GLN A 14 -0.98 -13.08 6.13
C GLN A 14 -1.81 -13.65 4.96
N THR A 15 -3.12 -13.46 4.99
CA THR A 15 -4.02 -13.86 3.90
C THR A 15 -3.69 -13.15 2.60
N ILE A 16 -3.38 -11.85 2.65
CA ILE A 16 -3.00 -11.05 1.48
C ILE A 16 -1.68 -11.58 0.90
N VAL A 17 -0.65 -11.76 1.74
CA VAL A 17 0.66 -12.25 1.30
C VAL A 17 0.54 -13.66 0.71
N SER A 18 -0.09 -14.59 1.42
CA SER A 18 -0.21 -15.99 1.00
C SER A 18 -1.04 -16.19 -0.27
N ARG A 19 -1.96 -15.26 -0.59
CA ARG A 19 -2.80 -15.34 -1.79
C ARG A 19 -2.29 -14.49 -2.95
N ALA A 20 -1.35 -13.57 -2.73
CA ALA A 20 -0.88 -12.67 -3.76
C ALA A 20 -0.27 -13.44 -4.95
N VAL A 21 -0.60 -13.01 -6.17
CA VAL A 21 -0.06 -13.62 -7.41
C VAL A 21 1.24 -12.93 -7.77
N ARG A 22 2.30 -13.22 -7.02
CA ARG A 22 3.67 -12.72 -7.18
C ARG A 22 4.66 -13.64 -6.46
N CYS A 23 5.96 -13.43 -6.65
CA CYS A 23 6.95 -14.06 -5.80
C CYS A 23 6.72 -13.66 -4.34
N LEU A 24 6.49 -14.66 -3.48
CA LEU A 24 6.40 -14.46 -2.03
C LEU A 24 7.76 -13.97 -1.54
N ASP A 25 7.77 -12.99 -0.62
CA ASP A 25 9.00 -12.70 0.12
C ASP A 25 9.16 -13.80 1.18
N PRO A 26 10.15 -14.70 1.06
CA PRO A 26 10.30 -15.84 1.96
C PRO A 26 10.61 -15.41 3.41
N PHE A 27 10.97 -14.15 3.62
CA PHE A 27 11.31 -13.60 4.94
C PHE A 27 10.19 -12.79 5.56
N VAL A 28 9.07 -12.56 4.87
CA VAL A 28 7.90 -11.87 5.43
C VAL A 28 6.96 -12.88 6.06
N GLN A 29 6.73 -12.73 7.37
CA GLN A 29 5.87 -13.62 8.16
C GLN A 29 5.02 -12.81 9.14
N SER A 30 3.76 -13.20 9.30
CA SER A 30 2.93 -12.73 10.41
C SER A 30 3.10 -13.66 11.61
N ARG A 31 3.48 -13.13 12.77
CA ARG A 31 3.66 -13.87 14.03
C ARG A 31 2.81 -13.22 15.12
N GLY A 32 1.60 -13.73 15.33
CA GLY A 32 0.63 -13.10 16.23
C GLY A 32 0.29 -11.68 15.76
N ARG A 33 0.64 -10.67 16.57
CA ARG A 33 0.44 -9.25 16.25
C ARG A 33 1.65 -8.60 15.55
N TRP A 34 2.71 -9.36 15.31
CA TRP A 34 3.96 -8.86 14.76
C TRP A 34 4.11 -9.23 13.29
N ILE A 35 4.63 -8.29 12.49
CA ILE A 35 5.14 -8.58 11.16
C ILE A 35 6.65 -8.74 11.28
N VAL A 36 7.13 -9.93 10.99
CA VAL A 36 8.57 -10.23 10.90
C VAL A 36 8.96 -10.08 9.43
N ARG A 37 9.94 -9.23 9.16
CA ARG A 37 10.53 -9.01 7.84
C ARG A 37 12.00 -8.62 8.01
N ARG A 38 12.82 -8.79 6.97
CA ARG A 38 14.21 -8.33 7.01
C ARG A 38 14.27 -6.83 7.27
N LEU A 39 15.24 -6.41 8.09
CA LEU A 39 15.41 -5.00 8.49
C LEU A 39 15.81 -4.11 7.30
N SER A 40 16.36 -4.70 6.23
CA SER A 40 16.73 -4.01 5.01
C SER A 40 16.66 -4.95 3.80
N PRO A 41 15.48 -5.16 3.19
CA PRO A 41 15.47 -5.41 1.76
C PRO A 41 15.99 -4.12 1.10
N HIS A 42 16.57 -4.18 -0.10
CA HIS A 42 16.99 -2.99 -0.87
C HIS A 42 15.79 -2.12 -1.30
N CYS A 43 14.98 -1.65 -0.34
CA CYS A 43 13.87 -0.73 -0.51
C CYS A 43 14.45 0.68 -0.46
N SER A 44 15.17 1.07 -1.50
CA SER A 44 15.50 2.48 -1.70
C SER A 44 14.24 3.21 -2.15
N ARG A 45 13.98 4.37 -1.56
CA ARG A 45 12.99 5.30 -2.11
C ARG A 45 13.40 5.63 -3.55
N ILE A 46 12.45 5.55 -4.48
CA ILE A 46 12.67 6.01 -5.85
C ILE A 46 12.46 7.51 -5.85
N GLU A 47 13.55 8.27 -5.89
CA GLU A 47 13.48 9.72 -6.04
C GLU A 47 13.14 10.04 -7.50
N LEU A 48 11.94 10.57 -7.76
CA LEU A 48 11.50 10.86 -9.13
C LEU A 48 12.48 11.76 -9.87
N ALA A 49 13.10 12.72 -9.17
CA ALA A 49 14.14 13.59 -9.71
C ALA A 49 15.39 12.84 -10.22
N THR A 50 15.61 11.59 -9.79
CA THR A 50 16.73 10.75 -10.25
C THR A 50 16.41 9.98 -11.54
N LEU A 51 15.15 10.00 -12.00
CA LEU A 51 14.74 9.42 -13.27
C LEU A 51 15.14 10.35 -14.42
N ARG A 52 16.39 10.24 -14.87
CA ARG A 52 17.03 11.17 -15.84
C ARG A 52 16.43 11.20 -17.26
N ALA A 53 15.35 10.47 -17.56
CA ALA A 53 14.81 10.35 -18.91
C ALA A 53 13.32 10.73 -18.97
N PRO A 54 12.89 11.56 -19.95
CA PRO A 54 11.51 12.01 -20.08
C PRO A 54 10.50 10.85 -20.11
N GLY A 55 9.44 10.94 -19.30
CA GLY A 55 8.32 10.00 -19.32
C GLY A 55 8.57 8.66 -18.60
N LYS A 56 9.71 8.50 -17.91
CA LYS A 56 9.98 7.33 -17.06
C LYS A 56 9.07 7.28 -15.84
N GLU A 57 8.62 8.43 -15.34
CA GLU A 57 7.70 8.55 -14.20
C GLU A 57 6.37 7.87 -14.51
N LEU A 58 5.81 8.11 -15.70
CA LEU A 58 4.56 7.47 -16.14
C LEU A 58 4.74 5.96 -16.32
N ARG A 59 5.90 5.53 -16.83
CA ARG A 59 6.22 4.09 -16.94
C ARG A 59 6.34 3.43 -15.57
N LEU A 60 6.98 4.12 -14.61
CA LEU A 60 7.09 3.66 -13.23
C LEU A 60 5.70 3.56 -12.58
N LEU A 61 4.87 4.60 -12.70
CA LEU A 61 3.50 4.60 -12.17
C LEU A 61 2.67 3.47 -12.78
N ARG A 62 2.82 3.20 -14.07
CA ARG A 62 2.18 2.05 -14.73
C ARG A 62 2.66 0.72 -14.14
N ALA A 63 3.96 0.54 -13.95
CA ALA A 63 4.52 -0.68 -13.36
C ALA A 63 4.05 -0.87 -11.90
N MET A 64 4.05 0.19 -11.10
CA MET A 64 3.51 0.17 -9.73
C MET A 64 2.02 -0.20 -9.71
N GLY A 65 1.22 0.36 -10.63
CA GLY A 65 -0.19 0.00 -10.78
C GLY A 65 -0.40 -1.46 -11.19
N TRP A 66 0.48 -2.00 -12.03
CA TRP A 66 0.46 -3.42 -12.41
C TRP A 66 0.75 -4.32 -11.20
N GLU A 67 1.82 -4.05 -10.45
CA GLU A 67 2.12 -4.79 -9.22
C GLU A 67 0.98 -4.71 -8.20
N THR A 68 0.34 -3.55 -8.07
CA THR A 68 -0.85 -3.38 -7.22
C THR A 68 -2.01 -4.25 -7.69
N ALA A 69 -2.27 -4.32 -9.00
CA ALA A 69 -3.30 -5.19 -9.56
C ALA A 69 -2.99 -6.69 -9.33
N ASN A 70 -1.72 -7.10 -9.41
CA ASN A 70 -1.29 -8.47 -9.17
C ASN A 70 -1.61 -8.95 -7.73
N ILE A 71 -1.50 -8.06 -6.74
CA ILE A 71 -1.93 -8.36 -5.36
C ILE A 71 -3.41 -8.74 -5.33
N HIS A 72 -4.26 -8.00 -6.04
CA HIS A 72 -5.70 -8.23 -6.07
C HIS A 72 -6.13 -9.45 -6.88
N LEU A 73 -5.28 -10.01 -7.74
CA LEU A 73 -5.54 -11.30 -8.38
C LEU A 73 -5.66 -12.45 -7.35
N GLY A 74 -5.02 -12.30 -6.19
CA GLY A 74 -5.10 -13.25 -5.08
C GLY A 74 -6.45 -13.29 -4.36
N THR A 75 -7.28 -12.26 -4.54
CA THR A 75 -8.58 -12.18 -3.89
C THR A 75 -9.65 -12.75 -4.81
N ARG A 76 -10.17 -13.94 -4.47
CA ARG A 76 -11.25 -14.60 -5.22
C ARG A 76 -12.41 -13.61 -5.40
N ASN A 77 -12.92 -13.53 -6.64
CA ASN A 77 -14.02 -12.65 -7.05
C ASN A 77 -13.74 -11.13 -7.01
N ALA A 78 -12.54 -10.66 -6.66
CA ALA A 78 -12.25 -9.21 -6.61
C ALA A 78 -12.07 -8.55 -7.98
N ARG A 79 -11.69 -9.32 -9.02
CA ARG A 79 -11.44 -8.79 -10.37
C ARG A 79 -12.63 -8.01 -10.94
N LYS A 80 -13.83 -8.59 -10.91
CA LYS A 80 -15.05 -7.98 -11.47
C LYS A 80 -15.40 -6.64 -10.79
N PRO A 81 -15.52 -6.55 -9.45
CA PRO A 81 -15.83 -5.29 -8.78
C PRO A 81 -14.73 -4.24 -8.93
N ILE A 82 -13.45 -4.63 -8.92
CA ILE A 82 -12.34 -3.69 -9.15
C ILE A 82 -12.45 -3.08 -10.55
N LEU A 83 -12.60 -3.90 -11.60
CA LEU A 83 -12.73 -3.37 -12.96
C LEU A 83 -14.00 -2.52 -13.13
N ALA A 84 -15.11 -2.90 -12.52
CA ALA A 84 -16.34 -2.10 -12.54
C ALA A 84 -16.14 -0.75 -11.85
N HIS A 85 -15.43 -0.72 -10.72
CA HIS A 85 -15.09 0.51 -10.01
C HIS A 85 -14.15 1.39 -10.84
N MET A 86 -13.09 0.82 -11.44
CA MET A 86 -12.14 1.54 -12.30
C MET A 86 -12.82 2.18 -13.51
N LYS A 87 -13.78 1.50 -14.15
CA LYS A 87 -14.56 2.04 -15.27
C LYS A 87 -15.44 3.24 -14.89
N LYS A 88 -15.89 3.32 -13.63
CA LYS A 88 -16.71 4.43 -13.13
C LYS A 88 -15.88 5.67 -12.78
N GLN A 89 -14.56 5.55 -12.71
CA GLN A 89 -13.70 6.64 -12.28
C GLN A 89 -13.51 7.70 -13.37
N LYS A 90 -13.58 8.99 -12.96
CA LYS A 90 -13.32 10.15 -13.84
C LYS A 90 -11.82 10.46 -13.92
N ALA A 91 -11.35 11.15 -14.95
CA ALA A 91 -9.92 11.39 -15.18
C ALA A 91 -9.10 11.90 -13.95
N ARG A 92 -9.70 12.69 -13.06
CA ARG A 92 -9.03 13.26 -11.87
C ARG A 92 -9.24 12.47 -10.57
N TRP A 93 -9.90 11.32 -10.61
CA TRP A 93 -10.28 10.56 -9.41
C TRP A 93 -9.08 10.21 -8.54
N LEU A 94 -7.97 9.74 -9.14
CA LEU A 94 -6.81 9.29 -8.41
C LEU A 94 -6.12 10.47 -7.72
N HIS A 95 -6.06 11.62 -8.39
CA HIS A 95 -5.55 12.85 -7.81
C HIS A 95 -6.34 13.26 -6.57
N GLN A 96 -7.67 13.28 -6.68
CA GLN A 96 -8.56 13.61 -5.56
C GLN A 96 -8.37 12.64 -4.39
N ALA A 97 -8.35 11.33 -4.67
CA ALA A 97 -8.09 10.31 -3.65
C ALA A 97 -6.71 10.50 -2.98
N THR A 98 -5.68 10.88 -3.74
CA THR A 98 -4.35 11.19 -3.17
C THR A 98 -4.35 12.46 -2.32
N GLU A 99 -5.12 13.49 -2.68
CA GLU A 99 -5.28 14.71 -1.87
C GLU A 99 -5.98 14.42 -0.54
N GLU A 100 -7.02 13.59 -0.55
CA GLU A 100 -7.71 13.14 0.65
C GLU A 100 -6.78 12.35 1.57
N MET A 101 -6.03 11.40 1.01
CA MET A 101 -5.02 10.65 1.76
C MET A 101 -3.93 11.56 2.33
N LEU A 102 -3.45 12.53 1.54
CA LEU A 102 -2.46 13.52 1.98
C LEU A 102 -2.97 14.34 3.16
N LYS A 103 -4.24 14.75 3.14
CA LYS A 103 -4.87 15.44 4.25
C LYS A 103 -4.87 14.56 5.51
N GLY A 104 -5.31 13.31 5.39
CA GLY A 104 -5.32 12.36 6.51
C GLY A 104 -3.92 12.15 7.13
N VAL A 105 -2.91 11.91 6.29
CA VAL A 105 -1.52 11.73 6.73
C VAL A 105 -0.97 12.98 7.40
N ARG A 106 -1.30 14.18 6.89
CA ARG A 106 -0.86 15.45 7.50
C ARG A 106 -1.50 15.68 8.86
N GLU A 107 -2.78 15.38 9.02
CA GLU A 107 -3.45 15.51 10.31
C GLU A 107 -2.89 14.50 11.32
N ASP A 108 -2.70 13.24 10.93
CA ASP A 108 -2.07 12.21 11.76
C ASP A 108 -0.66 12.64 12.22
N TRP A 109 0.13 13.19 11.29
CA TRP A 109 1.44 13.75 11.62
C TRP A 109 1.37 14.92 12.59
N LYS A 110 0.39 15.83 12.47
CA LYS A 110 0.22 16.95 13.40
C LYS A 110 -0.14 16.45 14.80
N THR A 111 -1.06 15.49 14.90
CA THR A 111 -1.41 14.84 16.16
C THR A 111 -0.19 14.19 16.79
N TRP A 112 0.54 13.37 16.03
CA TRP A 112 1.79 12.75 16.50
C TRP A 112 2.82 13.79 16.95
N ARG A 113 3.03 14.87 16.17
CA ARG A 113 3.99 15.92 16.49
C ARG A 113 3.65 16.64 17.80
N LYS A 114 2.36 16.78 18.11
CA LYS A 114 1.87 17.44 19.32
C LYS A 114 1.93 16.53 20.54
N ASP A 115 1.44 15.29 20.39
CA ASP A 115 1.12 14.41 21.52
C ASP A 115 2.13 13.26 21.69
N GLY A 116 3.06 13.06 20.74
CA GLY A 116 4.02 11.97 20.73
C GLY A 116 3.39 10.59 20.56
N TYR A 117 4.20 9.53 20.67
CA TYR A 117 3.68 8.20 20.97
C TYR A 117 3.49 8.13 22.49
N ALA A 118 2.26 8.33 22.97
CA ALA A 118 1.89 7.94 24.32
C ALA A 118 1.96 6.41 24.47
#